data_AF-A0A3D0M0H8-F1
#
_entry.id   AF-A0A3D0M0H8-F1
#
_cell.length_a   1.000
_cell.length_b   1.000
_cell.length_c   1.000
_cell.angle_alpha   90.00
_cell.angle_beta   90.00
_cell.angle_gamma   90.00
#
_symmetry.space_group_name_H-M   'P 1'
#
loop_
_entity.id
_entity.type
_entity.pdbx_description
1 polymer ?
#
loop_
_entity_poly.entity_id
_entity_poly.type
_entity_poly.pdbx_seq_one_letter_code
_entity_poly.pdbx_strand_id
1 'polypeptide(L)'
;MLQISVCDDNIDELSNMVQLINLYRASKNLSFEYAVFPNGFELVSALEKGKRFDIYCLDIIMPGFTGIDVAKEIRVFDKTAPILFFTSSSEFALESY
;
A
#
# COMPACT_ATOMS: atom_id res chain seq x y z
N MET A 1 -12.03 -4.79 -12.13
CA MET A 1 -10.59 -4.94 -12.46
C MET A 1 -9.83 -4.69 -11.18
N LEU A 2 -8.94 -5.59 -10.77
CA LEU A 2 -8.27 -5.50 -9.48
C LEU A 2 -7.47 -4.18 -9.38
N GLN A 3 -7.60 -3.46 -8.26
CA GLN A 3 -6.96 -2.19 -7.95
C GLN A 3 -6.04 -2.36 -6.75
N ILE A 4 -4.75 -2.04 -6.91
CA ILE A 4 -3.74 -2.15 -5.84
C ILE A 4 -3.23 -0.76 -5.49
N SER A 5 -3.14 -0.40 -4.21
CA SER A 5 -2.38 0.78 -3.80
C SER A 5 -1.02 0.38 -3.26
N VAL A 6 0.02 1.14 -3.60
CA VAL A 6 1.37 0.99 -3.03
C VAL A 6 1.75 2.31 -2.36
N CYS A 7 2.15 2.26 -1.09
CA CYS A 7 2.48 3.43 -0.30
C CYS A 7 3.78 3.22 0.48
N ASP A 8 4.79 4.03 0.16
CA ASP A 8 6.12 4.01 0.78
C ASP A 8 6.73 5.41 0.57
N ASP A 9 7.39 5.98 1.57
CA ASP A 9 8.01 7.32 1.46
C ASP A 9 9.35 7.30 0.72
N ASN A 10 9.94 6.13 0.56
CA ASN A 10 11.13 5.92 -0.23
C ASN A 10 10.77 5.72 -1.72
N ILE A 11 11.11 6.72 -2.54
CA ILE A 11 10.84 6.71 -3.98
C ILE A 11 11.54 5.56 -4.72
N ASP A 12 12.74 5.17 -4.28
CA ASP A 12 13.48 4.07 -4.91
C ASP A 12 12.79 2.73 -4.61
N GLU A 13 12.31 2.51 -3.39
CA GLU A 13 11.53 1.32 -3.03
C GLU A 13 10.17 1.28 -3.73
N LEU A 14 9.46 2.41 -3.82
CA LEU A 14 8.25 2.52 -4.64
C LEU A 14 8.50 2.09 -6.09
N SER A 15 9.59 2.59 -6.70
CA SER A 15 9.97 2.26 -8.07
C SER A 15 10.27 0.76 -8.21
N ASN A 16 11.02 0.19 -7.27
CA ASN A 16 11.32 -1.24 -7.23
C ASN A 16 10.03 -2.08 -7.12
N MET A 17 9.12 -1.73 -6.22
CA MET A 17 7.83 -2.43 -6.06
C MET A 17 7.00 -2.35 -7.35
N VAL A 18 6.92 -1.19 -7.98
CA VAL A 18 6.21 -1.02 -9.26
C VAL A 18 6.81 -1.92 -10.35
N GLN A 19 8.14 -2.00 -10.44
CA GLN A 19 8.80 -2.90 -11.39
C GLN A 19 8.45 -4.36 -11.13
N LEU A 20 8.52 -4.82 -9.87
CA LEU A 20 8.16 -6.18 -9.48
C LEU A 20 6.69 -6.51 -9.78
N ILE A 21 5.79 -5.58 -9.48
CA ILE A 21 4.35 -5.69 -9.77
C ILE A 21 4.12 -5.83 -11.29
N ASN A 22 4.80 -5.02 -12.11
CA ASN A 22 4.69 -5.11 -13.57
C ASN A 22 5.24 -6.43 -14.12
N LEU A 23 6.37 -6.92 -13.60
CA LEU A 23 6.92 -8.23 -13.95
C LEU A 23 5.97 -9.36 -13.58
N TYR A 24 5.34 -9.30 -12.41
CA TYR A 24 4.35 -10.27 -11.97
C TYR A 24 3.10 -10.24 -12.88
N ARG A 25 2.59 -9.04 -13.19
CA ARG A 25 1.47 -8.83 -14.13
C ARG A 25 1.73 -9.52 -15.46
N ALA A 26 2.92 -9.28 -16.05
CA ALA A 26 3.31 -9.84 -17.34
C ALA A 26 3.50 -11.38 -17.28
N SER A 27 4.22 -11.88 -16.27
CA SER A 27 4.53 -13.31 -16.16
C SER A 27 3.31 -14.20 -15.88
N LYS A 28 2.29 -13.66 -15.22
CA LYS A 28 1.04 -14.38 -14.90
C LYS A 28 -0.12 -14.06 -15.84
N ASN A 29 0.10 -13.18 -16.82
CA ASN A 29 -0.94 -12.68 -17.72
C ASN A 29 -2.18 -12.17 -16.96
N LEU A 30 -1.95 -11.43 -15.87
CA LEU A 30 -3.00 -10.87 -15.02
C LEU A 30 -3.37 -9.46 -15.48
N SER A 31 -4.63 -9.09 -15.30
CA SER A 31 -5.12 -7.72 -15.53
C SER A 31 -5.48 -7.06 -14.20
N PHE A 32 -4.62 -6.13 -13.76
CA PHE A 32 -4.87 -5.28 -12.60
C PHE A 32 -4.20 -3.94 -12.80
N GLU A 33 -4.71 -2.92 -12.11
CA GLU A 33 -4.15 -1.58 -12.10
C GLU A 33 -3.59 -1.28 -10.70
N TYR A 34 -2.67 -0.32 -10.64
CA TYR A 34 -2.12 0.15 -9.38
C TYR A 34 -2.03 1.66 -9.30
N ALA A 35 -2.06 2.18 -8.08
CA ALA A 35 -1.77 3.57 -7.77
C ALA A 35 -0.64 3.62 -6.74
N VAL A 36 0.29 4.56 -6.94
CA VAL A 36 1.42 4.80 -6.03
C VAL A 36 1.21 6.06 -5.21
N PHE A 37 1.65 6.02 -3.97
CA PHE A 37 1.54 7.12 -3.01
C PHE A 37 2.87 7.28 -2.28
N PRO A 38 3.50 8.47 -2.32
CA PRO A 38 4.79 8.72 -1.67
C PRO A 38 4.67 9.03 -0.17
N ASN A 39 3.46 8.95 0.39
CA ASN A 39 3.19 9.13 1.82
C ASN A 39 1.75 8.68 2.14
N GLY A 40 1.53 8.36 3.41
CA GLY A 40 0.22 7.93 3.90
C GLY A 40 -0.91 8.97 3.75
N PHE A 41 -0.59 10.27 3.82
CA PHE A 41 -1.61 11.34 3.71
C PHE A 41 -2.25 11.37 2.33
N GLU A 42 -1.47 11.20 1.26
CA GLU A 42 -1.99 11.17 -0.11
C GLU A 42 -2.89 9.95 -0.35
N LEU A 43 -2.51 8.79 0.20
CA LEU A 43 -3.34 7.58 0.13
C LEU A 43 -4.68 7.80 0.86
N VAL A 44 -4.66 8.28 2.09
CA VAL A 44 -5.89 8.55 2.85
C VAL A 44 -6.76 9.62 2.16
N SER A 45 -6.16 10.71 1.65
CA SER A 45 -6.90 11.71 0.89
C SER A 45 -7.58 11.14 -0.35
N ALA A 46 -6.95 10.17 -1.03
CA ALA A 46 -7.57 9.48 -2.15
C ALA A 46 -8.77 8.64 -1.71
N LEU A 47 -8.70 7.98 -0.55
CA LEU A 47 -9.81 7.21 0.03
C LEU A 47 -10.97 8.12 0.44
N GLU A 48 -10.70 9.26 1.06
CA GLU A 48 -11.71 10.26 1.41
C GLU A 48 -12.43 10.79 0.16
N LYS A 49 -11.71 10.95 -0.95
CA LYS A 49 -12.27 11.33 -2.26
C LYS A 49 -13.03 10.20 -2.97
N GLY A 50 -13.18 9.05 -2.32
CA GLY A 50 -13.97 7.92 -2.82
C GLY A 50 -13.17 6.91 -3.64
N LYS A 51 -11.85 7.04 -3.78
CA LYS A 51 -11.06 5.94 -4.37
C LYS A 51 -11.10 4.72 -3.45
N ARG A 52 -11.10 3.53 -4.05
CA ARG A 52 -11.07 2.25 -3.33
C ARG A 52 -10.09 1.33 -4.01
N PHE A 53 -9.44 0.49 -3.22
CA PHE A 53 -8.47 -0.50 -3.67
C PHE A 53 -8.87 -1.86 -3.10
N ASP A 54 -8.58 -2.91 -3.85
CA ASP A 54 -8.82 -4.29 -3.43
C ASP A 54 -7.67 -4.81 -2.56
N ILE A 55 -6.46 -4.24 -2.72
CA ILE A 55 -5.26 -4.60 -1.96
C ILE A 55 -4.46 -3.35 -1.64
N TYR A 56 -3.99 -3.25 -0.40
CA TYR A 56 -3.16 -2.17 0.09
C TYR A 56 -1.76 -2.69 0.44
N CYS A 57 -0.74 -2.23 -0.27
CA CYS A 57 0.66 -2.50 0.01
C CYS A 57 1.27 -1.28 0.71
N LEU A 58 1.67 -1.40 1.97
CA LEU A 58 2.11 -0.28 2.80
C LEU A 58 3.49 -0.54 3.38
N ASP A 59 4.39 0.43 3.33
CA ASP A 59 5.49 0.49 4.30
C ASP A 59 4.98 0.91 5.68
N ILE A 60 5.64 0.41 6.71
CA ILE A 60 5.33 0.71 8.11
C ILE A 60 5.98 2.03 8.55
N ILE A 61 7.24 2.24 8.18
CA ILE A 61 8.09 3.30 8.72
C ILE A 61 8.10 4.50 7.76
N MET A 62 7.01 5.26 7.79
CA MET A 62 6.91 6.53 7.10
C MET A 62 6.94 7.72 8.07
N PRO A 63 7.58 8.85 7.73
CA PRO A 63 7.66 10.02 8.59
C PRO A 63 6.29 10.67 8.79
N GLY A 64 5.96 10.95 10.05
CA GLY A 64 4.75 11.67 10.45
C GLY A 64 3.46 10.84 10.45
N PHE A 65 3.25 9.97 9.46
CA PHE A 65 2.06 9.14 9.37
C PHE A 65 2.41 7.72 8.94
N THR A 66 2.46 6.82 9.92
CA THR A 66 3.00 5.47 9.76
C THR A 66 2.07 4.58 8.94
N GLY A 67 2.59 3.48 8.40
CA GLY A 67 1.76 2.47 7.71
C GLY A 67 0.68 1.88 8.60
N ILE A 68 0.94 1.75 9.90
CA ILE A 68 -0.05 1.27 10.87
C ILE A 68 -1.18 2.28 11.03
N ASP A 69 -0.87 3.58 11.05
CA ASP A 69 -1.90 4.62 11.13
C ASP A 69 -2.72 4.71 9.84
N VAL A 70 -2.07 4.59 8.68
CA VAL A 70 -2.74 4.45 7.38
C VAL A 70 -3.68 3.24 7.36
N ALA A 71 -3.24 2.09 7.88
CA ALA A 71 -4.05 0.89 7.98
C ALA A 71 -5.28 1.09 8.87
N LYS A 72 -5.15 1.81 9.99
CA LYS A 72 -6.29 2.19 10.84
C LYS A 72 -7.30 3.04 10.07
N GLU A 73 -6.84 4.02 9.30
CA GLU A 73 -7.72 4.84 8.45
C GLU A 73 -8.42 4.00 7.37
N ILE A 74 -7.69 3.11 6.68
CA ILE A 74 -8.28 2.18 5.72
C ILE A 74 -9.41 1.38 6.38
N ARG A 75 -9.22 0.90 7.61
CA ARG A 75 -10.21 0.11 8.37
C ARG A 75 -11.48 0.89 8.73
N VAL A 76 -11.43 2.23 8.77
CA VAL A 76 -12.63 3.07 8.92
C VAL A 76 -13.54 2.94 7.68
N PHE A 77 -12.95 2.87 6.48
CA PHE A 77 -13.67 2.75 5.22
C PHE A 77 -13.99 1.29 4.84
N ASP A 78 -13.07 0.36 5.13
CA ASP A 78 -13.20 -1.07 4.84
C ASP A 78 -12.50 -1.92 5.93
N LYS A 79 -13.33 -2.48 6.81
CA LYS A 79 -12.91 -3.32 7.93
C LYS A 79 -12.21 -4.61 7.49
N THR A 80 -12.39 -5.03 6.24
CA THR A 80 -11.92 -6.31 5.71
C THR A 80 -10.88 -6.17 4.61
N ALA A 81 -10.50 -4.93 4.25
CA ALA A 81 -9.53 -4.68 3.19
C ALA A 81 -8.23 -5.49 3.40
N PRO A 82 -7.77 -6.26 2.41
CA PRO A 82 -6.46 -6.89 2.43
C PRO A 82 -5.33 -5.85 2.53
N ILE A 83 -4.52 -5.91 3.59
CA ILE A 83 -3.36 -5.03 3.80
C ILE A 83 -2.11 -5.91 3.88
N LEU A 84 -1.12 -5.61 3.05
CA LEU A 84 0.20 -6.24 3.05
C LEU A 84 1.22 -5.19 3.48
N PHE A 85 1.95 -5.46 4.54
CA PHE A 85 3.05 -4.62 4.98
C PHE A 85 4.37 -5.05 4.33
N PHE A 86 5.07 -4.09 3.73
CA PHE A 86 6.41 -4.26 3.18
C PHE A 86 7.34 -3.35 3.97
N THR A 87 8.11 -3.91 4.89
CA THR A 87 9.05 -3.11 5.67
C THR A 87 10.39 -3.80 5.77
N SER A 88 11.47 -3.01 5.79
CA SER A 88 12.82 -3.49 6.05
C SER A 88 13.08 -3.73 7.54
N SER A 89 12.19 -3.27 8.43
CA SER A 89 12.30 -3.47 9.87
C SER A 89 11.57 -4.72 10.34
N SER A 90 12.31 -5.67 10.88
CA SER A 90 11.76 -6.92 11.42
C SER A 90 10.97 -6.74 12.71
N GLU A 91 11.15 -5.62 13.42
CA GLU A 91 10.57 -5.37 14.74
C GLU A 91 9.05 -5.11 14.67
N PHE A 92 8.60 -4.43 13.62
CA PHE A 92 7.18 -4.11 13.43
C PHE A 92 6.35 -5.24 12.83
N ALA A 93 6.97 -6.34 12.40
CA ALA A 93 6.25 -7.52 11.92
C ALA A 93 5.32 -8.10 13.00
N LEU A 94 5.69 -7.99 14.29
CA LEU A 94 4.84 -8.43 15.41
C LEU A 94 3.63 -7.52 15.65
N GLU A 95 3.71 -6.23 15.33
CA GLU A 95 2.60 -5.26 15.52
C GLU A 95 1.57 -5.29 14.38
N SER A 96 1.85 -6.03 13.31
CA SER A 96 0.98 -6.13 12.13
C SER A 96 -0.23 -7.09 12.26
N TYR A 97 -0.37 -7.77 13.42
CA TYR A 97 -1.44 -8.74 13.71
C TYR A 97 -2.63 -8.16 14.49
#